data_AF-A0A089IFA9-F1
#
_entry.id   AF-A0A089IFA9-F1
#
_cell.length_a   1.000
_cell.length_b   1.000
_cell.length_c   1.000
_cell.angle_alpha   90.00
_cell.angle_beta   90.00
_cell.angle_gamma   90.00
#
_symmetry.space_group_name_H-M   'P 1'
#
loop_
_entity.id
_entity.type
_entity.pdbx_description
1 polymer ?
#
loop_
_entity_poly.entity_id
_entity_poly.type
_entity_poly.pdbx_seq_one_letter_code
_entity_poly.pdbx_strand_id
1 'polypeptide(L)'
;MIAKFKKGSYKLSAAAILLVLALSIVLLTNGAQDANGTQPDVNIHATDSQKQTVSSFRIVRPIDSFKWFNRLDRAIVFSKFDFNVPDYLPEGYQLENVTLSELFSKANQVDLIDTVTITYVSHFGQEDEKRFEMLASKGKGNMLEHKLLWGAPYSQEDTASPSYRQEVVAMGNIQGTLFTAKQVNGRKPGTGISYIWQDKDIAYAVNFDSLFTQEELSKVAQSFVSPQQVQHVRYDGEGNSFPLYDEKDLLEAKNILGFNVKFPFDLPDTQLTLADSVLLKAGDQNTGFSFRQTSDALWNDYRAPYDSKIYDMNDVLSLYQSKAPLFNASKLSFIRKLEINGIEISAYADNAHVYSGPFYAGSGSDKTKIKTQTYYFWEQNGLYYAANFLGMDKDQELNLKALVLAPVQ
;
A
#
# COMPACT_ATOMS: atom_id res chain seq x y z
N MET A 1 16.24 -29.46 -18.07
CA MET A 1 15.75 -29.40 -19.47
C MET A 1 14.29 -28.95 -19.44
N ILE A 2 14.04 -27.64 -19.33
CA ILE A 2 12.69 -27.05 -19.41
C ILE A 2 12.65 -26.21 -20.69
N ALA A 3 12.49 -26.93 -21.79
CA ALA A 3 12.06 -26.40 -23.06
C ALA A 3 10.96 -27.35 -23.54
N LYS A 4 9.70 -26.94 -23.32
CA LYS A 4 8.43 -27.42 -23.92
C LYS A 4 7.27 -27.27 -22.91
N PHE A 5 6.89 -26.03 -22.60
CA PHE A 5 5.48 -25.73 -22.36
C PHE A 5 4.95 -25.01 -23.59
N LYS A 6 4.10 -25.72 -24.31
CA LYS A 6 3.67 -25.42 -25.69
C LYS A 6 2.76 -24.20 -25.74
N LYS A 7 3.04 -23.30 -26.69
CA LYS A 7 2.00 -22.61 -27.47
C LYS A 7 1.07 -23.67 -28.08
N GLY A 8 -0.12 -23.85 -27.53
CA GLY A 8 -1.16 -24.70 -28.11
C GLY A 8 -1.92 -25.53 -27.09
N SER A 9 -2.83 -24.91 -26.33
CA SER A 9 -3.92 -25.63 -25.63
C SER A 9 -5.25 -24.86 -25.60
N TYR A 10 -5.43 -23.88 -26.50
CA TYR A 10 -6.73 -23.27 -26.75
C TYR A 10 -7.25 -23.69 -28.14
N LYS A 11 -7.64 -24.96 -28.23
CA LYS A 11 -8.67 -25.40 -29.18
C LYS A 11 -9.74 -26.16 -28.38
N LEU A 12 -10.37 -25.47 -27.43
CA LEU A 12 -11.70 -25.85 -26.99
C LEU A 12 -12.63 -25.54 -28.17
N SER A 13 -13.08 -26.62 -28.81
CA SER A 13 -13.99 -26.63 -29.95
C SER A 13 -15.18 -25.70 -29.72
N ALA A 14 -15.54 -24.90 -30.74
CA ALA A 14 -16.75 -24.05 -30.73
C ALA A 14 -18.03 -24.83 -30.36
N ALA A 15 -18.02 -26.16 -30.51
CA ALA A 15 -19.11 -27.04 -30.05
C ALA A 15 -19.27 -27.07 -28.52
N ALA A 16 -18.20 -26.89 -27.74
CA ALA A 16 -18.27 -26.86 -26.27
C ALA A 16 -18.89 -25.55 -25.75
N ILE A 17 -18.62 -24.42 -26.41
CA ILE A 17 -19.20 -23.11 -26.06
C ILE A 17 -20.70 -23.08 -26.42
N LEU A 18 -21.09 -23.69 -27.54
CA LEU A 18 -22.51 -23.81 -27.94
C LEU A 18 -23.31 -24.72 -27.00
N LEU A 19 -22.71 -25.78 -26.45
CA LEU A 19 -23.37 -26.67 -25.47
C LEU A 19 -23.64 -25.98 -24.13
N VAL A 20 -22.73 -25.11 -23.67
CA VAL A 20 -22.91 -24.34 -22.42
C VAL A 20 -23.98 -23.24 -22.57
N LEU A 21 -24.07 -22.62 -23.76
CA LEU A 21 -25.11 -21.64 -24.07
C LEU A 21 -26.51 -22.29 -24.23
N ALA A 22 -26.59 -23.50 -24.78
CA ALA A 22 -27.87 -24.23 -24.87
C ALA A 22 -28.40 -24.66 -23.48
N LEU A 23 -27.51 -25.06 -22.56
CA LEU A 23 -27.89 -25.43 -21.19
C LEU A 23 -28.38 -24.23 -20.35
N SER A 24 -27.86 -23.03 -20.61
CA SER A 24 -28.28 -21.81 -19.91
C SER A 24 -29.65 -21.29 -20.39
N ILE A 25 -30.04 -21.58 -21.63
CA ILE A 25 -31.39 -21.24 -22.14
C ILE A 25 -32.47 -22.16 -21.54
N VAL A 26 -32.16 -23.43 -21.28
CA VAL A 26 -33.11 -24.39 -20.66
C VAL A 26 -33.32 -24.09 -19.16
N LEU A 27 -32.31 -23.54 -18.48
CA LEU A 27 -32.43 -23.15 -17.06
C LEU A 27 -33.20 -21.83 -16.85
N LEU A 28 -33.25 -20.95 -17.85
CA LEU A 28 -33.95 -19.66 -17.76
C LEU A 28 -35.44 -19.71 -18.18
N THR A 29 -35.93 -20.85 -18.66
CA THR A 29 -37.33 -21.01 -19.10
C THR A 29 -38.23 -21.75 -18.11
N ASN A 30 -37.68 -22.33 -17.04
CA ASN A 30 -38.45 -23.06 -16.01
C ASN A 30 -38.45 -22.39 -14.62
N GLY A 31 -38.02 -21.12 -14.54
CA GLY A 31 -37.94 -20.37 -13.29
C GLY A 31 -39.02 -19.30 -13.14
N ALA A 32 -40.29 -19.60 -13.43
CA ALA A 32 -41.40 -18.69 -13.17
C ALA A 32 -42.68 -19.46 -12.81
N GLN A 33 -42.91 -19.71 -11.52
CA GLN A 33 -44.26 -19.76 -10.96
C GLN A 33 -44.26 -19.56 -9.44
N ASP A 34 -45.28 -18.82 -8.99
CA ASP A 34 -45.43 -18.08 -7.75
C ASP A 34 -45.54 -18.88 -6.44
N ALA A 35 -45.26 -18.21 -5.31
CA ALA A 35 -46.22 -18.09 -4.19
C ALA A 35 -45.74 -17.10 -3.09
N ASN A 36 -46.36 -15.91 -3.10
CA ASN A 36 -46.91 -15.15 -1.97
C ASN A 36 -46.16 -15.08 -0.62
N GLY A 37 -45.91 -13.84 -0.18
CA GLY A 37 -46.16 -13.47 1.23
C GLY A 37 -45.30 -12.36 1.81
N THR A 38 -45.89 -11.15 1.87
CA THR A 38 -45.66 -10.07 2.86
C THR A 38 -44.63 -8.98 2.49
N GLN A 39 -45.15 -7.84 2.02
CA GLN A 39 -44.58 -6.48 2.10
C GLN A 39 -44.67 -5.95 3.56
N PRO A 40 -43.88 -4.94 4.01
CA PRO A 40 -44.03 -3.55 3.53
C PRO A 40 -42.68 -2.81 3.32
N ASP A 41 -42.56 -2.02 2.25
CA ASP A 41 -42.60 -0.54 2.16
C ASP A 41 -41.30 0.23 2.46
N VAL A 42 -40.62 0.60 1.35
CA VAL A 42 -40.17 1.95 0.92
C VAL A 42 -39.99 3.08 1.95
N ASN A 43 -38.75 3.61 2.05
CA ASN A 43 -38.34 5.02 1.76
C ASN A 43 -36.88 5.24 2.25
N ILE A 44 -35.90 5.53 1.39
CA ILE A 44 -35.48 6.86 0.90
C ILE A 44 -35.45 7.95 1.99
N HIS A 45 -34.23 8.40 2.31
CA HIS A 45 -33.84 9.54 3.14
C HIS A 45 -34.38 9.60 4.58
N ALA A 46 -33.55 9.13 5.51
CA ALA A 46 -33.53 9.66 6.87
C ALA A 46 -32.07 9.78 7.34
N THR A 47 -31.67 11.02 7.60
CA THR A 47 -30.59 11.40 8.49
C THR A 47 -30.66 10.59 9.78
N ASP A 48 -29.69 9.72 10.00
CA ASP A 48 -29.38 9.27 11.35
C ASP A 48 -27.86 9.17 11.46
N SER A 49 -27.30 10.19 12.10
CA SER A 49 -25.93 10.24 12.58
C SER A 49 -25.79 9.19 13.68
N GLN A 50 -25.66 7.92 13.26
CA GLN A 50 -25.18 6.89 14.16
C GLN A 50 -23.77 7.30 14.59
N LYS A 51 -23.64 7.69 15.86
CA LYS A 51 -22.38 7.71 16.58
C LYS A 51 -21.73 6.35 16.39
N GLN A 52 -20.81 6.25 15.44
CA GLN A 52 -19.92 5.12 15.34
C GLN A 52 -19.05 5.14 16.59
N THR A 53 -19.40 4.27 17.53
CA THR A 53 -18.53 3.87 18.62
C THR A 53 -17.31 3.17 18.04
N VAL A 54 -16.20 3.18 18.78
CA VAL A 54 -14.91 2.58 18.38
C VAL A 54 -15.04 1.14 17.82
N SER A 55 -16.09 0.40 18.20
CA SER A 55 -16.40 -0.97 17.75
C SER A 55 -16.83 -1.15 16.27
N SER A 56 -16.76 -0.12 15.43
CA SER A 56 -17.01 -0.23 13.98
C SER A 56 -15.92 0.43 13.11
N PHE A 57 -14.77 0.78 13.69
CA PHE A 57 -13.71 1.46 12.96
C PHE A 57 -13.10 0.54 11.89
N ARG A 58 -13.21 0.95 10.62
CA ARG A 58 -12.57 0.30 9.48
C ARG A 58 -12.28 1.32 8.39
N ILE A 59 -11.07 1.27 7.84
CA ILE A 59 -10.68 2.10 6.70
C ILE A 59 -10.75 1.25 5.43
N VAL A 60 -11.58 1.69 4.48
CA VAL A 60 -11.64 1.09 3.15
C VAL A 60 -10.77 1.92 2.22
N ARG A 61 -9.58 1.39 1.92
CA ARG A 61 -8.62 2.08 1.04
C ARG A 61 -9.04 1.91 -0.43
N PRO A 62 -8.73 2.88 -1.32
CA PRO A 62 -9.04 2.78 -2.74
C PRO A 62 -8.42 1.56 -3.43
N ILE A 63 -7.24 1.13 -2.99
CA ILE A 63 -6.53 -0.06 -3.50
C ILE A 63 -6.54 -1.12 -2.40
N ASP A 64 -7.68 -1.81 -2.22
CA ASP A 64 -7.82 -2.81 -1.16
C ASP A 64 -6.89 -4.03 -1.37
N SER A 65 -6.56 -4.31 -2.64
CA SER A 65 -5.65 -5.34 -3.11
C SER A 65 -4.19 -5.13 -2.71
N PHE A 66 -3.83 -3.97 -2.14
CA PHE A 66 -2.50 -3.65 -1.64
C PHE A 66 -2.59 -3.24 -0.17
N LYS A 67 -1.76 -3.86 0.67
CA LYS A 67 -1.60 -3.48 2.08
C LYS A 67 -0.12 -3.47 2.43
N TRP A 68 0.27 -2.61 3.35
CA TRP A 68 1.63 -2.57 3.89
C TRP A 68 1.57 -2.57 5.42
N PHE A 69 2.62 -3.07 6.05
CA PHE A 69 2.72 -3.19 7.49
C PHE A 69 4.17 -2.96 7.89
N ASN A 70 4.41 -2.32 9.03
CA ASN A 70 5.76 -2.25 9.61
C ASN A 70 6.11 -3.52 10.42
N ARG A 71 5.14 -4.42 10.66
CA ARG A 71 5.31 -5.61 11.49
C ARG A 71 4.64 -6.86 10.90
N LEU A 72 5.27 -8.01 11.12
CA LEU A 72 4.87 -9.28 10.52
C LEU A 72 3.60 -9.86 11.12
N ASP A 73 3.42 -9.75 12.45
CA ASP A 73 2.24 -10.28 13.14
C ASP A 73 0.94 -9.66 12.64
N ARG A 74 0.93 -8.35 12.35
CA ARG A 74 -0.22 -7.71 11.71
C ARG A 74 -0.38 -8.13 10.26
N ALA A 75 0.68 -8.22 9.47
CA ALA A 75 0.60 -8.68 8.09
C ALA A 75 -0.02 -10.09 7.99
N ILE A 76 0.33 -11.01 8.90
CA ILE A 76 -0.23 -12.38 8.93
C ILE A 76 -1.75 -12.38 9.08
N VAL A 77 -2.32 -11.47 9.88
CA VAL A 77 -3.78 -11.37 10.06
C VAL A 77 -4.50 -11.03 8.76
N PHE A 78 -3.85 -10.32 7.84
CA PHE A 78 -4.41 -9.94 6.54
C PHE A 78 -3.97 -10.84 5.39
N SER A 79 -3.05 -11.78 5.62
CA SER A 79 -2.58 -12.71 4.59
C SER A 79 -3.66 -13.73 4.25
N LYS A 80 -3.75 -14.11 2.97
CA LYS A 80 -4.68 -15.15 2.48
C LYS A 80 -4.08 -16.55 2.47
N PHE A 81 -2.80 -16.67 2.80
CA PHE A 81 -2.10 -17.95 2.87
C PHE A 81 -0.99 -17.88 3.92
N ASP A 82 -0.69 -19.04 4.51
CA ASP A 82 0.45 -19.20 5.40
C ASP A 82 1.75 -19.20 4.60
N PHE A 83 2.80 -18.57 5.14
CA PHE A 83 4.12 -18.53 4.51
C PHE A 83 5.21 -18.56 5.58
N ASN A 84 6.39 -19.05 5.22
CA ASN A 84 7.58 -19.03 6.07
C ASN A 84 8.37 -17.74 5.88
N VAL A 85 9.16 -17.36 6.87
CA VAL A 85 10.05 -16.19 6.87
C VAL A 85 11.45 -16.59 7.34
N PRO A 86 12.52 -15.89 6.94
CA PRO A 86 13.87 -16.22 7.37
C PRO A 86 14.09 -15.93 8.86
N ASP A 87 14.58 -16.92 9.61
CA ASP A 87 15.07 -16.76 10.98
C ASP A 87 16.57 -16.40 11.03
N TYR A 88 17.09 -15.86 9.93
CA TYR A 88 18.44 -15.32 9.84
C TYR A 88 18.44 -14.17 8.85
N LEU A 89 18.99 -13.03 9.26
CA LEU A 89 19.32 -11.93 8.37
C LEU A 89 20.83 -11.69 8.41
N PRO A 90 21.43 -11.22 7.31
CA PRO A 90 22.81 -10.76 7.34
C PRO A 90 23.00 -9.63 8.34
N GLU A 91 24.23 -9.48 8.81
CA GLU A 91 24.57 -8.47 9.81
C GLU A 91 24.13 -7.06 9.37
N GLY A 92 23.50 -6.34 10.31
CA GLY A 92 23.02 -4.98 10.10
C GLY A 92 21.69 -4.86 9.37
N TYR A 93 21.10 -5.96 8.87
CA TYR A 93 19.77 -5.94 8.29
C TYR A 93 18.66 -6.10 9.34
N GLN A 94 17.58 -5.38 9.13
CA GLN A 94 16.34 -5.45 9.92
C GLN A 94 15.12 -5.35 9.00
N LEU A 95 13.93 -5.62 9.55
CA LEU A 95 12.67 -5.43 8.82
C LEU A 95 12.47 -3.95 8.46
N GLU A 96 12.21 -3.66 7.19
CA GLU A 96 11.71 -2.35 6.72
C GLU A 96 10.18 -2.34 6.74
N ASN A 97 9.57 -3.28 6.02
CA ASN A 97 8.12 -3.42 5.92
C ASN A 97 7.73 -4.79 5.33
N VAL A 98 6.46 -5.12 5.48
CA VAL A 98 5.79 -6.25 4.81
C VAL A 98 4.68 -5.68 3.94
N THR A 99 4.62 -6.10 2.68
CA THR A 99 3.52 -5.75 1.77
C THR A 99 2.77 -7.00 1.32
N LEU A 100 1.45 -6.86 1.22
CA LEU A 100 0.54 -7.87 0.69
C LEU A 100 -0.06 -7.32 -0.60
N SER A 101 -0.05 -8.11 -1.67
CA SER A 101 -0.60 -7.68 -2.96
C SER A 101 -1.34 -8.80 -3.69
N GLU A 102 -2.38 -8.42 -4.42
CA GLU A 102 -3.02 -9.25 -5.44
C GLU A 102 -2.62 -8.77 -6.83
N LEU A 103 -2.01 -9.64 -7.62
CA LEU A 103 -1.41 -9.26 -8.89
C LEU A 103 -1.94 -10.13 -10.04
N PHE A 104 -2.18 -9.49 -11.18
CA PHE A 104 -2.36 -10.12 -12.49
C PHE A 104 -1.18 -9.75 -13.38
N SER A 105 -0.70 -10.66 -14.23
CA SER A 105 0.45 -10.31 -15.10
C SER A 105 0.07 -9.26 -16.15
N LYS A 106 -1.19 -9.25 -16.59
CA LYS A 106 -1.79 -8.23 -17.48
C LYS A 106 -3.28 -8.07 -17.16
N ALA A 107 -3.85 -6.92 -17.53
CA ALA A 107 -5.29 -6.69 -17.47
C ALA A 107 -6.04 -7.81 -18.23
N ASN A 108 -7.12 -8.32 -17.63
CA ASN A 108 -7.99 -9.39 -18.15
C ASN A 108 -7.39 -10.81 -18.18
N GLN A 109 -6.24 -11.05 -17.53
CA GLN A 109 -5.76 -12.42 -17.32
C GLN A 109 -6.38 -13.05 -16.07
N VAL A 110 -6.37 -14.38 -16.03
CA VAL A 110 -6.91 -15.19 -14.92
C VAL A 110 -5.81 -15.81 -14.06
N ASP A 111 -4.59 -15.29 -14.18
CA ASP A 111 -3.36 -15.77 -13.54
C ASP A 111 -3.09 -15.08 -12.20
N LEU A 112 -4.14 -14.72 -11.46
CA LEU A 112 -4.02 -14.07 -10.15
C LEU A 112 -3.02 -14.81 -9.25
N ILE A 113 -2.13 -14.04 -8.63
CA ILE A 113 -1.32 -14.47 -7.50
C ILE A 113 -1.54 -13.53 -6.32
N ASP A 114 -1.66 -14.11 -5.13
CA ASP A 114 -1.48 -13.41 -3.86
C ASP A 114 0.01 -13.42 -3.53
N THR A 115 0.56 -12.29 -3.13
CA THR A 115 1.99 -12.13 -2.84
C THR A 115 2.22 -11.47 -1.49
N VAL A 116 3.22 -11.98 -0.77
CA VAL A 116 3.83 -11.32 0.37
C VAL A 116 5.23 -10.91 -0.04
N THR A 117 5.57 -9.63 0.08
CA THR A 117 6.92 -9.12 -0.07
C THR A 117 7.38 -8.55 1.26
N ILE A 118 8.49 -9.07 1.78
CA ILE A 118 9.14 -8.58 2.99
C ILE A 118 10.43 -7.90 2.59
N THR A 119 10.53 -6.60 2.87
CA THR A 119 11.72 -5.82 2.58
C THR A 119 12.58 -5.73 3.83
N TYR A 120 13.86 -6.05 3.69
CA TYR A 120 14.86 -5.91 4.73
C TYR A 120 15.85 -4.83 4.34
N VAL A 121 16.30 -4.08 5.34
CA VAL A 121 17.12 -2.89 5.15
C VAL A 121 18.30 -2.87 6.13
N SER A 122 19.48 -2.46 5.64
CA SER A 122 20.64 -2.10 6.46
C SER A 122 20.93 -0.61 6.35
N HIS A 123 21.42 0.02 7.42
CA HIS A 123 21.62 1.47 7.51
C HIS A 123 20.34 2.27 7.22
N PHE A 124 19.22 1.82 7.80
CA PHE A 124 17.90 2.36 7.53
C PHE A 124 17.85 3.88 7.80
N GLY A 125 17.46 4.64 6.78
CA GLY A 125 17.38 6.10 6.84
C GLY A 125 18.69 6.84 6.57
N GLN A 126 19.75 6.14 6.15
CA GLN A 126 21.06 6.72 5.82
C GLN A 126 21.31 6.75 4.31
N GLU A 127 22.31 7.53 3.85
CA GLU A 127 22.60 7.67 2.41
C GLU A 127 23.09 6.37 1.74
N ASP A 128 23.69 5.46 2.51
CA ASP A 128 24.24 4.19 2.04
C ASP A 128 23.32 2.98 2.34
N GLU A 129 22.03 3.25 2.50
CA GLU A 129 20.99 2.25 2.75
C GLU A 129 20.99 1.14 1.68
N LYS A 130 20.90 -0.12 2.14
CA LYS A 130 20.84 -1.29 1.25
C LYS A 130 19.62 -2.11 1.57
N ARG A 131 19.01 -2.67 0.53
CA ARG A 131 17.80 -3.48 0.64
C ARG A 131 17.94 -4.82 -0.06
N PHE A 132 17.27 -5.81 0.49
CA PHE A 132 16.91 -7.03 -0.24
C PHE A 132 15.47 -7.39 0.10
N GLU A 133 14.82 -8.16 -0.78
CA GLU A 133 13.44 -8.57 -0.59
C GLU A 133 13.33 -10.08 -0.52
N MET A 134 12.48 -10.56 0.37
CA MET A 134 11.93 -11.90 0.34
C MET A 134 10.52 -11.84 -0.22
N LEU A 135 10.16 -12.80 -1.06
CA LEU A 135 8.84 -12.92 -1.64
C LEU A 135 8.29 -14.31 -1.36
N ALA A 136 7.00 -14.39 -1.07
CA ALA A 136 6.20 -15.60 -1.11
C ALA A 136 4.99 -15.35 -2.03
N SER A 137 4.67 -16.28 -2.91
CA SER A 137 3.50 -16.16 -3.78
C SER A 137 2.74 -17.46 -3.90
N LYS A 138 1.41 -17.35 -3.98
CA LYS A 138 0.49 -18.45 -4.19
C LYS A 138 -0.57 -18.06 -5.21
N GLY A 139 -0.90 -18.96 -6.13
CA GLY A 139 -1.93 -18.69 -7.15
C GLY A 139 -1.73 -19.48 -8.43
N LYS A 140 -2.41 -19.05 -9.49
CA LYS A 140 -2.37 -19.71 -10.81
C LYS A 140 -1.20 -19.23 -11.68
N GLY A 141 -0.72 -18.01 -11.44
CA GLY A 141 0.43 -17.42 -12.11
C GLY A 141 1.76 -17.79 -11.46
N ASN A 142 2.83 -17.10 -11.86
CA ASN A 142 4.17 -17.25 -11.27
C ASN A 142 4.91 -15.90 -11.20
N MET A 143 5.92 -15.82 -10.32
CA MET A 143 6.66 -14.57 -10.08
C MET A 143 7.37 -13.99 -11.31
N LEU A 144 7.78 -14.83 -12.27
CA LEU A 144 8.47 -14.39 -13.48
C LEU A 144 7.53 -13.64 -14.42
N GLU A 145 6.34 -14.20 -14.70
CA GLU A 145 5.33 -13.57 -15.56
C GLU A 145 4.73 -12.31 -14.92
N HIS A 146 4.69 -12.27 -13.59
CA HIS A 146 4.23 -11.11 -12.80
C HIS A 146 5.33 -10.06 -12.55
N LYS A 147 6.51 -10.24 -13.14
CA LYS A 147 7.62 -9.26 -13.11
C LYS A 147 8.14 -8.96 -11.70
N LEU A 148 8.13 -9.95 -10.81
CA LEU A 148 8.56 -9.80 -9.42
C LEU A 148 10.05 -10.10 -9.19
N LEU A 149 10.75 -10.60 -10.20
CA LEU A 149 12.15 -11.03 -10.08
C LEU A 149 13.10 -9.95 -10.58
N TRP A 150 13.91 -9.37 -9.69
CA TRP A 150 14.95 -8.39 -10.03
C TRP A 150 15.97 -8.95 -11.05
N GLY A 151 16.28 -10.25 -10.95
CA GLY A 151 17.18 -10.96 -11.85
C GLY A 151 16.62 -11.27 -13.24
N ALA A 152 15.33 -11.01 -13.46
CA ALA A 152 14.67 -11.19 -14.74
C ALA A 152 13.90 -9.92 -15.14
N PRO A 153 14.59 -8.77 -15.33
CA PRO A 153 13.94 -7.51 -15.62
C PRO A 153 13.24 -7.56 -16.97
N TYR A 154 12.03 -6.98 -17.02
CA TYR A 154 11.19 -6.96 -18.20
C TYR A 154 11.85 -6.23 -19.38
N SER A 155 11.84 -6.86 -20.57
CA SER A 155 12.09 -6.19 -21.85
C SER A 155 10.76 -5.76 -22.45
N GLN A 156 10.64 -4.51 -22.91
CA GLN A 156 9.45 -4.02 -23.62
C GLN A 156 9.31 -4.62 -25.02
N GLU A 157 10.35 -5.29 -25.54
CA GLU A 157 10.37 -5.86 -26.88
C GLU A 157 10.04 -7.36 -26.86
N ASP A 158 8.81 -7.71 -27.25
CA ASP A 158 8.27 -9.09 -27.30
C ASP A 158 9.06 -10.03 -28.25
N THR A 159 10.03 -9.52 -29.01
CA THR A 159 10.84 -10.27 -29.98
C THR A 159 12.30 -10.48 -29.56
N ALA A 160 12.74 -9.92 -28.43
CA ALA A 160 14.13 -10.02 -27.99
C ALA A 160 14.40 -11.33 -27.21
N SER A 161 15.64 -11.82 -27.31
CA SER A 161 16.11 -12.91 -26.42
C SER A 161 15.98 -12.50 -24.95
N PRO A 162 15.74 -13.44 -24.02
CA PRO A 162 15.61 -13.12 -22.60
C PRO A 162 16.81 -12.32 -22.09
N SER A 163 16.51 -11.17 -21.48
CA SER A 163 17.44 -10.22 -20.86
C SER A 163 18.14 -10.77 -19.60
N TYR A 164 18.00 -12.06 -19.31
CA TYR A 164 18.51 -12.72 -18.12
C TYR A 164 19.09 -14.11 -18.42
N ARG A 165 19.92 -14.59 -17.51
CA ARG A 165 20.38 -15.99 -17.41
C ARG A 165 19.56 -16.68 -16.33
N GLN A 166 19.33 -17.98 -16.51
CA GLN A 166 18.70 -18.84 -15.51
C GLN A 166 19.58 -20.06 -15.30
N GLU A 167 19.86 -20.39 -14.05
CA GLU A 167 20.74 -21.50 -13.67
C GLU A 167 20.09 -22.27 -12.52
N VAL A 168 20.05 -23.60 -12.61
CA VAL A 168 19.56 -24.43 -11.50
C VAL A 168 20.68 -24.50 -10.47
N VAL A 169 20.41 -24.05 -9.25
CA VAL A 169 21.39 -23.96 -8.16
C VAL A 169 20.78 -24.50 -6.87
N ALA A 170 21.59 -25.25 -6.13
CA ALA A 170 21.25 -25.70 -4.79
C ALA A 170 21.81 -24.72 -3.75
N MET A 171 20.97 -24.27 -2.83
CA MET A 171 21.36 -23.51 -1.64
C MET A 171 21.16 -24.42 -0.42
N GLY A 172 22.22 -25.13 -0.05
CA GLY A 172 22.13 -26.23 0.92
C GLY A 172 21.27 -27.37 0.39
N ASN A 173 20.19 -27.70 1.10
CA ASN A 173 19.22 -28.73 0.70
C ASN A 173 18.07 -28.20 -0.19
N ILE A 174 18.02 -26.90 -0.47
CA ILE A 174 16.98 -26.27 -1.27
C ILE A 174 17.42 -26.25 -2.74
N GLN A 175 16.63 -26.87 -3.61
CA GLN A 175 16.82 -26.79 -5.06
C GLN A 175 16.00 -25.62 -5.61
N GLY A 176 16.66 -24.74 -6.36
CA GLY A 176 16.03 -23.54 -6.91
C GLY A 176 16.65 -23.12 -8.22
N THR A 177 16.21 -21.96 -8.71
CA THR A 177 16.71 -21.35 -9.93
C THR A 177 17.22 -19.95 -9.62
N LEU A 178 18.44 -19.66 -10.04
CA LEU A 178 19.04 -18.34 -9.97
C LEU A 178 18.77 -17.60 -11.28
N PHE A 179 18.18 -16.41 -11.19
CA PHE A 179 17.97 -15.48 -12.28
C PHE A 179 18.97 -14.32 -12.16
N THR A 180 19.70 -14.05 -13.24
CA THR A 180 20.71 -12.98 -13.27
C THR A 180 20.51 -12.12 -14.50
N ALA A 181 20.29 -10.82 -14.31
CA ALA A 181 20.11 -9.88 -15.41
C ALA A 181 21.38 -9.75 -16.26
N LYS A 182 21.25 -9.75 -17.59
CA LYS A 182 22.34 -9.63 -18.58
C LYS A 182 22.74 -8.16 -18.89
N GLN A 183 22.27 -7.19 -18.10
CA GLN A 183 22.13 -5.74 -18.35
C GLN A 183 20.92 -5.34 -19.21
N VAL A 184 20.06 -4.49 -18.64
CA VAL A 184 19.17 -3.57 -19.37
C VAL A 184 18.99 -2.30 -18.51
N ASN A 185 19.13 -1.11 -19.14
CA ASN A 185 18.82 0.24 -18.63
C ASN A 185 19.57 0.75 -17.38
N GLY A 186 20.79 1.29 -17.57
CA GLY A 186 21.46 2.17 -16.60
C GLY A 186 21.99 1.50 -15.32
N ARG A 187 21.62 0.24 -15.08
CA ARG A 187 22.11 -0.61 -14.01
C ARG A 187 23.33 -1.42 -14.49
N LYS A 188 24.40 -1.46 -13.69
CA LYS A 188 25.61 -2.24 -14.00
C LYS A 188 25.25 -3.74 -14.11
N PRO A 189 25.93 -4.52 -14.97
CA PRO A 189 25.73 -5.98 -15.03
C PRO A 189 25.93 -6.56 -13.62
N GLY A 190 25.03 -7.44 -13.18
CA GLY A 190 25.08 -8.03 -11.83
C GLY A 190 24.23 -7.33 -10.76
N THR A 191 23.63 -6.17 -11.06
CA THR A 191 22.66 -5.54 -10.16
C THR A 191 21.26 -6.11 -10.41
N GLY A 192 20.69 -6.77 -9.41
CA GLY A 192 19.43 -7.52 -9.49
C GLY A 192 19.68 -9.00 -9.79
N ILE A 193 19.63 -9.80 -8.74
CA ILE A 193 19.68 -11.27 -8.77
C ILE A 193 18.45 -11.77 -8.01
N SER A 194 17.85 -12.85 -8.52
CA SER A 194 16.72 -13.50 -7.84
C SER A 194 16.99 -14.98 -7.70
N TYR A 195 16.88 -15.53 -6.50
CA TYR A 195 16.86 -16.96 -6.28
C TYR A 195 15.44 -17.40 -5.96
N ILE A 196 14.85 -18.26 -6.78
CA ILE A 196 13.48 -18.76 -6.61
C ILE A 196 13.49 -20.27 -6.33
N TRP A 197 12.65 -20.71 -5.40
CA TRP A 197 12.39 -22.12 -5.14
C TRP A 197 10.92 -22.35 -4.82
N GLN A 198 10.54 -23.62 -4.79
CA GLN A 198 9.19 -24.04 -4.46
C GLN A 198 9.23 -24.84 -3.16
N ASP A 199 8.34 -24.52 -2.22
CA ASP A 199 8.03 -25.38 -1.09
C ASP A 199 6.51 -25.61 -1.06
N LYS A 200 6.11 -26.87 -1.28
CA LYS A 200 4.72 -27.29 -1.51
C LYS A 200 4.06 -26.45 -2.63
N ASP A 201 2.98 -25.75 -2.33
CA ASP A 201 2.20 -24.91 -3.24
C ASP A 201 2.58 -23.42 -3.17
N ILE A 202 3.65 -23.06 -2.46
CA ILE A 202 4.15 -21.68 -2.34
C ILE A 202 5.48 -21.55 -3.09
N ALA A 203 5.54 -20.59 -3.99
CA ALA A 203 6.80 -20.16 -4.58
C ALA A 203 7.44 -19.11 -3.68
N TYR A 204 8.73 -19.25 -3.43
CA TYR A 204 9.53 -18.31 -2.65
C TYR A 204 10.63 -17.71 -3.51
N ALA A 205 10.95 -16.44 -3.28
CA ALA A 205 12.13 -15.83 -3.89
C ALA A 205 12.89 -14.93 -2.90
N VAL A 206 14.19 -14.81 -3.13
CA VAL A 206 15.01 -13.74 -2.55
C VAL A 206 15.54 -12.89 -3.70
N ASN A 207 15.21 -11.61 -3.68
CA ASN A 207 15.70 -10.58 -4.58
C ASN A 207 16.83 -9.81 -3.87
N PHE A 208 18.02 -9.78 -4.47
CA PHE A 208 19.21 -9.19 -3.86
C PHE A 208 20.14 -8.58 -4.91
N ASP A 209 21.13 -7.81 -4.43
CA ASP A 209 22.21 -7.30 -5.27
C ASP A 209 23.47 -8.18 -5.16
N SER A 210 24.33 -8.13 -6.17
CA SER A 210 25.62 -8.85 -6.28
C SER A 210 26.58 -8.73 -5.10
N LEU A 211 26.33 -7.83 -4.15
CA LEU A 211 27.11 -7.70 -2.91
C LEU A 211 26.79 -8.82 -1.90
N PHE A 212 25.68 -9.54 -2.06
CA PHE A 212 25.40 -10.75 -1.28
C PHE A 212 26.24 -11.92 -1.79
N THR A 213 26.98 -12.56 -0.90
CA THR A 213 27.68 -13.79 -1.23
C THR A 213 26.70 -14.96 -1.36
N GLN A 214 27.08 -15.98 -2.13
CA GLN A 214 26.28 -17.20 -2.24
C GLN A 214 26.13 -17.93 -0.89
N GLU A 215 27.15 -17.85 -0.03
CA GLU A 215 27.10 -18.41 1.32
C GLU A 215 26.01 -17.71 2.15
N GLU A 216 25.96 -16.37 2.08
CA GLU A 216 25.01 -15.57 2.83
C GLU A 216 23.57 -15.83 2.38
N LEU A 217 23.35 -15.87 1.07
CA LEU A 217 22.08 -16.27 0.49
C LEU A 217 21.66 -17.68 0.91
N SER A 218 22.61 -18.61 0.99
CA SER A 218 22.36 -19.98 1.42
C SER A 218 21.92 -20.06 2.88
N LYS A 219 22.50 -19.23 3.77
CA LYS A 219 22.06 -19.12 5.18
C LYS A 219 20.64 -18.56 5.28
N VAL A 220 20.35 -17.49 4.54
CA VAL A 220 19.00 -16.90 4.50
C VAL A 220 17.97 -17.90 3.97
N ALA A 221 18.24 -18.58 2.86
CA ALA A 221 17.29 -19.53 2.27
C ALA A 221 17.00 -20.72 3.20
N GLN A 222 18.02 -21.23 3.90
CA GLN A 222 17.88 -22.38 4.81
C GLN A 222 17.28 -22.04 6.18
N SER A 223 17.20 -20.75 6.55
CA SER A 223 16.64 -20.32 7.84
C SER A 223 15.13 -20.13 7.84
N PHE A 224 14.45 -20.45 6.74
CA PHE A 224 13.00 -20.24 6.63
C PHE A 224 12.24 -21.12 7.63
N VAL A 225 11.46 -20.46 8.49
CA VAL A 225 10.60 -21.10 9.49
C VAL A 225 9.22 -20.46 9.48
N SER A 226 8.26 -21.11 10.14
CA SER A 226 6.96 -20.51 10.35
C SER A 226 7.08 -19.25 11.22
N PRO A 227 6.31 -18.17 11.02
CA PRO A 227 6.45 -16.94 11.77
C PRO A 227 6.42 -17.09 13.30
N GLN A 228 5.67 -18.06 13.82
CA GLN A 228 5.59 -18.34 15.26
C GLN A 228 6.86 -19.04 15.81
N GLN A 229 7.74 -19.52 14.94
CA GLN A 229 8.97 -20.24 15.27
C GLN A 229 10.23 -19.37 15.14
N VAL A 230 10.09 -18.11 14.69
CA VAL A 230 11.21 -17.16 14.59
C VAL A 230 11.79 -16.89 15.99
N GLN A 231 13.11 -16.91 16.09
CA GLN A 231 13.86 -16.73 17.34
C GLN A 231 14.94 -15.64 17.25
N HIS A 232 15.55 -15.45 16.07
CA HIS A 232 16.76 -14.64 15.92
C HIS A 232 16.52 -13.33 15.16
N VAL A 233 15.36 -13.17 14.51
CA VAL A 233 15.03 -11.98 13.71
C VAL A 233 13.86 -11.22 14.35
N ARG A 234 14.00 -9.89 14.47
CA ARG A 234 12.92 -9.01 14.95
C ARG A 234 12.04 -8.57 13.80
N TYR A 235 10.73 -8.79 13.96
CA TYR A 235 9.69 -8.42 13.00
C TYR A 235 8.63 -7.47 13.59
N ASP A 236 8.96 -6.78 14.68
CA ASP A 236 8.02 -5.97 15.46
C ASP A 236 7.83 -4.54 14.90
N GLY A 237 8.71 -4.10 14.00
CA GLY A 237 8.65 -2.78 13.37
C GLY A 237 8.87 -1.62 14.34
N GLU A 238 9.52 -1.87 15.48
CA GLU A 238 9.67 -0.87 16.55
C GLU A 238 10.24 0.46 16.02
N GLY A 239 9.59 1.56 16.40
CA GLY A 239 10.01 2.92 16.03
C GLY A 239 9.48 3.44 14.70
N ASN A 240 8.93 2.59 13.83
CA ASN A 240 8.44 3.00 12.51
C ASN A 240 6.93 3.30 12.50
N SER A 241 6.52 4.20 11.61
CA SER A 241 5.11 4.52 11.35
C SER A 241 4.36 3.30 10.82
N PHE A 242 3.04 3.26 11.04
CA PHE A 242 2.22 2.15 10.57
C PHE A 242 0.84 2.61 10.09
N PRO A 243 0.26 1.91 9.10
CA PRO A 243 -1.07 2.20 8.60
C PRO A 243 -2.14 1.70 9.58
N LEU A 244 -3.26 2.41 9.64
CA LEU A 244 -4.45 1.94 10.33
C LEU A 244 -5.38 1.26 9.32
N TYR A 245 -5.89 0.08 9.68
CA TYR A 245 -6.90 -0.66 8.92
C TYR A 245 -8.18 -0.88 9.73
N ASP A 246 -8.04 -1.22 11.01
CA ASP A 246 -9.14 -1.59 11.89
C ASP A 246 -8.99 -1.02 13.31
N GLU A 247 -9.94 -1.36 14.18
CA GLU A 247 -10.00 -0.92 15.58
C GLU A 247 -8.73 -1.25 16.38
N LYS A 248 -8.07 -2.37 16.09
CA LYS A 248 -6.84 -2.77 16.79
C LYS A 248 -5.73 -1.76 16.52
N ASP A 249 -5.59 -1.34 15.26
CA ASP A 249 -4.58 -0.36 14.86
C ASP A 249 -4.91 1.03 15.42
N LEU A 250 -6.19 1.41 15.44
CA LEU A 250 -6.62 2.66 16.06
C LEU A 250 -6.32 2.70 17.56
N LEU A 251 -6.58 1.61 18.28
CA LEU A 251 -6.29 1.54 19.71
C LEU A 251 -4.78 1.65 19.99
N GLU A 252 -3.95 0.97 19.19
CA GLU A 252 -2.49 1.09 19.27
C GLU A 252 -2.03 2.53 19.00
N ALA A 253 -2.57 3.17 17.96
CA ALA A 253 -2.28 4.56 17.63
C ALA A 253 -2.69 5.53 18.76
N LYS A 254 -3.88 5.38 19.35
CA LYS A 254 -4.33 6.21 20.48
C LYS A 254 -3.42 6.05 21.70
N ASN A 255 -2.97 4.83 21.99
CA ASN A 255 -2.05 4.57 23.09
C ASN A 255 -0.70 5.27 22.89
N ILE A 256 -0.18 5.26 21.66
CA ILE A 256 1.10 5.92 21.34
C ILE A 256 0.95 7.44 21.35
N LEU A 257 -0.10 7.97 20.72
CA LEU A 257 -0.38 9.40 20.68
C LEU A 257 -0.66 9.97 22.07
N GLY A 258 -1.35 9.20 22.92
CA GLY A 258 -1.77 9.59 24.26
C GLY A 258 -2.77 10.76 24.25
N PHE A 259 -3.65 10.79 23.25
CA PHE A 259 -4.80 11.70 23.15
C PHE A 259 -5.91 11.10 22.25
N ASN A 260 -7.14 11.60 22.42
CA ASN A 260 -8.27 11.23 21.57
C ASN A 260 -8.19 11.93 20.22
N VAL A 261 -8.39 11.18 19.14
CA VAL A 261 -8.17 11.62 17.76
C VAL A 261 -9.49 11.96 17.07
N LYS A 262 -9.46 12.90 16.13
CA LYS A 262 -10.57 13.17 15.23
C LYS A 262 -10.50 12.28 14.00
N PHE A 263 -11.63 11.66 13.66
CA PHE A 263 -11.81 10.84 12.47
C PHE A 263 -13.17 11.16 11.83
N PRO A 264 -13.30 12.29 11.11
CA PRO A 264 -14.44 12.45 10.22
C PRO A 264 -14.30 11.44 9.08
N PHE A 265 -15.17 10.45 8.96
CA PHE A 265 -15.08 9.44 7.88
C PHE A 265 -15.46 10.02 6.52
N ASP A 266 -16.48 10.87 6.53
CA ASP A 266 -16.96 11.60 5.36
C ASP A 266 -16.86 13.10 5.66
N LEU A 267 -16.52 13.87 4.63
CA LEU A 267 -16.64 15.31 4.65
C LEU A 267 -17.96 15.68 3.93
N PRO A 268 -18.99 16.13 4.68
CA PRO A 268 -20.30 16.40 4.11
C PRO A 268 -20.21 17.41 2.96
N ASP A 269 -21.05 17.20 1.96
CA ASP A 269 -21.23 18.09 0.80
C ASP A 269 -20.01 18.21 -0.15
N THR A 270 -18.93 17.45 0.07
CA THR A 270 -17.72 17.49 -0.80
C THR A 270 -17.34 16.16 -1.43
N GLN A 271 -18.09 15.08 -1.16
CA GLN A 271 -17.84 13.71 -1.66
C GLN A 271 -16.47 13.13 -1.27
N LEU A 272 -15.74 13.78 -0.37
CA LEU A 272 -14.45 13.30 0.10
C LEU A 272 -14.65 12.28 1.20
N THR A 273 -14.00 11.13 1.03
CA THR A 273 -14.03 10.03 1.98
C THR A 273 -12.62 9.81 2.52
N LEU A 274 -12.51 9.37 3.77
CA LEU A 274 -11.26 8.91 4.35
C LEU A 274 -10.69 7.75 3.52
N ALA A 275 -9.57 8.00 2.86
CA ALA A 275 -8.93 7.07 1.93
C ALA A 275 -7.72 6.37 2.53
N ASP A 276 -7.03 7.00 3.49
CA ASP A 276 -5.89 6.44 4.20
C ASP A 276 -5.77 7.04 5.61
N SER A 277 -5.14 6.31 6.52
CA SER A 277 -4.71 6.78 7.81
C SER A 277 -3.42 6.07 8.24
N VAL A 278 -2.48 6.84 8.79
CA VAL A 278 -1.16 6.39 9.22
C VAL A 278 -0.83 7.03 10.56
N LEU A 279 -0.41 6.23 11.53
CA LEU A 279 0.31 6.74 12.69
C LEU A 279 1.73 7.06 12.26
N LEU A 280 2.09 8.34 12.31
CA LEU A 280 3.43 8.84 12.09
C LEU A 280 4.22 8.81 13.39
N LYS A 281 5.32 8.05 13.44
CA LYS A 281 6.23 7.99 14.59
C LYS A 281 7.28 9.09 14.54
N ALA A 282 7.52 9.79 15.64
CA ALA A 282 8.70 10.62 15.81
C ALA A 282 9.97 9.76 15.69
N GLY A 283 10.93 10.21 14.88
CA GLY A 283 12.16 9.46 14.65
C GLY A 283 12.00 8.25 13.73
N ASP A 284 10.90 8.14 12.99
CA ASP A 284 10.73 7.11 11.97
C ASP A 284 11.90 7.11 10.98
N GLN A 285 12.44 5.92 10.74
CA GLN A 285 13.58 5.68 9.87
C GLN A 285 13.17 5.65 8.39
N ASN A 286 11.91 5.33 8.08
CA ASN A 286 11.40 5.19 6.72
C ASN A 286 11.49 6.49 5.91
N THR A 287 12.35 6.53 4.89
CA THR A 287 12.62 7.70 4.03
C THR A 287 11.55 8.02 2.99
N GLY A 288 10.48 7.21 2.91
CA GLY A 288 9.37 7.44 2.00
C GLY A 288 8.47 8.63 2.35
N PHE A 289 8.47 9.09 3.60
CA PHE A 289 7.70 10.27 4.01
C PHE A 289 8.36 11.56 3.54
N SER A 290 7.55 12.48 3.00
CA SER A 290 8.02 13.73 2.40
C SER A 290 8.60 14.73 3.41
N PHE A 291 8.31 14.55 4.70
CA PHE A 291 8.92 15.31 5.78
C PHE A 291 9.18 14.43 7.02
N ARG A 292 9.96 14.96 7.96
CA ARG A 292 10.31 14.31 9.22
C ARG A 292 9.66 15.04 10.39
N GLN A 293 8.68 14.41 10.99
CA GLN A 293 8.04 14.86 12.22
C GLN A 293 8.94 14.66 13.44
N THR A 294 8.93 15.64 14.35
CA THR A 294 9.61 15.60 15.64
C THR A 294 8.71 15.08 16.77
N SER A 295 7.43 14.82 16.48
CA SER A 295 6.44 14.32 17.43
C SER A 295 5.54 13.30 16.74
N ASP A 296 5.06 12.33 17.51
CA ASP A 296 4.09 11.36 17.02
C ASP A 296 2.83 12.11 16.53
N ALA A 297 2.29 11.67 15.41
CA ALA A 297 1.14 12.31 14.79
C ALA A 297 0.21 11.28 14.15
N LEU A 298 -1.07 11.63 14.05
CA LEU A 298 -1.99 10.92 13.18
C LEU A 298 -2.11 11.70 11.86
N TRP A 299 -1.92 11.00 10.75
CA TRP A 299 -2.12 11.52 9.40
C TRP A 299 -3.29 10.79 8.74
N ASN A 300 -4.30 11.56 8.31
CA ASN A 300 -5.45 11.07 7.56
C ASN A 300 -5.47 11.71 6.17
N ASP A 301 -5.75 10.93 5.14
CA ASP A 301 -5.93 11.41 3.78
C ASP A 301 -7.39 11.26 3.33
N TYR A 302 -7.92 12.31 2.75
CA TYR A 302 -9.26 12.38 2.17
C TYR A 302 -9.16 12.58 0.67
N ARG A 303 -9.89 11.76 -0.09
CA ARG A 303 -9.89 11.80 -1.55
C ARG A 303 -11.29 11.61 -2.09
N ALA A 304 -11.51 12.13 -3.28
CA ALA A 304 -12.70 11.80 -4.05
C ALA A 304 -12.59 10.33 -4.56
N PRO A 305 -13.70 9.58 -4.62
CA PRO A 305 -13.75 8.30 -5.31
C PRO A 305 -13.29 8.43 -6.77
N TYR A 306 -12.61 7.41 -7.30
CA TYR A 306 -12.04 7.43 -8.65
C TYR A 306 -13.07 7.69 -9.76
N ASP A 307 -14.32 7.27 -9.55
CA ASP A 307 -15.45 7.44 -10.46
C ASP A 307 -16.20 8.77 -10.25
N SER A 308 -15.78 9.60 -9.29
CA SER A 308 -16.38 10.91 -9.04
C SER A 308 -15.95 11.95 -10.08
N LYS A 309 -16.84 12.88 -10.39
CA LYS A 309 -16.59 14.01 -11.31
C LYS A 309 -15.56 15.02 -10.78
N ILE A 310 -15.30 15.00 -9.48
CA ILE A 310 -14.32 15.89 -8.84
C ILE A 310 -12.97 15.20 -8.62
N TYR A 311 -12.82 13.94 -9.05
CA TYR A 311 -11.55 13.24 -8.96
C TYR A 311 -10.53 13.85 -9.92
N ASP A 312 -9.37 14.19 -9.38
CA ASP A 312 -8.16 14.44 -10.17
C ASP A 312 -6.98 13.73 -9.49
N MET A 313 -6.04 13.26 -10.30
CA MET A 313 -4.88 12.56 -9.80
C MET A 313 -4.03 13.50 -8.94
N ASN A 314 -3.53 12.99 -7.81
CA ASN A 314 -2.79 13.72 -6.78
C ASN A 314 -3.63 14.68 -5.92
N ASP A 315 -4.92 14.88 -6.19
CA ASP A 315 -5.76 15.66 -5.27
C ASP A 315 -5.92 14.92 -3.95
N VAL A 316 -5.63 15.62 -2.86
CA VAL A 316 -5.76 15.11 -1.51
C VAL A 316 -5.93 16.24 -0.51
N LEU A 317 -6.80 16.00 0.45
CA LEU A 317 -6.87 16.75 1.69
C LEU A 317 -6.26 15.89 2.79
N SER A 318 -5.15 16.34 3.37
CA SER A 318 -4.51 15.64 4.49
C SER A 318 -4.81 16.35 5.80
N LEU A 319 -5.25 15.63 6.83
CA LEU A 319 -5.39 16.11 8.20
C LEU A 319 -4.29 15.49 9.08
N TYR A 320 -3.55 16.34 9.78
CA TYR A 320 -2.56 15.96 10.77
C TYR A 320 -2.97 16.39 12.18
N GLN A 321 -2.67 15.56 13.17
CA GLN A 321 -3.00 15.79 14.58
C GLN A 321 -1.81 15.39 15.44
N SER A 322 -1.28 16.29 16.28
CA SER A 322 -0.12 16.01 17.13
C SER A 322 -0.10 16.87 18.41
N LYS A 323 0.76 16.49 19.35
CA LYS A 323 1.08 17.25 20.57
C LYS A 323 2.04 18.43 20.34
N ALA A 324 2.64 18.52 19.16
CA ALA A 324 3.50 19.64 18.77
C ALA A 324 3.22 20.07 17.31
N PRO A 325 3.57 21.31 16.92
CA PRO A 325 3.49 21.73 15.53
C PRO A 325 4.37 20.85 14.63
N LEU A 326 3.77 20.26 13.59
CA LEU A 326 4.48 19.41 12.62
C LEU A 326 5.16 20.22 11.52
N PHE A 327 4.59 21.37 11.18
CA PHE A 327 5.05 22.22 10.10
C PHE A 327 5.55 23.54 10.65
N ASN A 328 6.71 23.98 10.19
CA ASN A 328 7.23 25.30 10.48
C ASN A 328 6.59 26.33 9.53
N ALA A 329 5.65 27.11 10.07
CA ALA A 329 4.94 28.17 9.34
C ALA A 329 5.87 29.26 8.78
N SER A 330 7.07 29.47 9.35
CA SER A 330 8.02 30.46 8.83
C SER A 330 8.62 30.09 7.47
N LYS A 331 8.50 28.82 7.07
CA LYS A 331 8.90 28.35 5.74
C LYS A 331 7.79 28.50 4.69
N LEU A 332 6.60 28.94 5.09
CA LEU A 332 5.43 29.07 4.23
C LEU A 332 5.03 30.54 4.05
N SER A 333 4.29 30.83 2.98
CA SER A 333 3.78 32.17 2.70
C SER A 333 2.43 32.38 3.38
N PHE A 334 2.34 33.28 4.35
CA PHE A 334 1.06 33.61 5.00
C PHE A 334 0.03 34.14 3.99
N ILE A 335 -1.21 33.63 4.07
CA ILE A 335 -2.33 34.05 3.22
C ILE A 335 -3.30 34.90 4.04
N ARG A 336 -3.90 34.33 5.08
CA ARG A 336 -4.93 34.97 5.91
C ARG A 336 -5.12 34.25 7.23
N LYS A 337 -5.84 34.89 8.15
CA LYS A 337 -6.47 34.25 9.31
C LYS A 337 -7.97 34.10 9.05
N LEU A 338 -8.56 33.08 9.65
CA LEU A 338 -10.00 32.83 9.67
C LEU A 338 -10.41 32.29 11.05
N GLU A 339 -11.68 32.41 11.38
CA GLU A 339 -12.22 31.90 12.64
C GLU A 339 -13.37 30.94 12.34
N ILE A 340 -13.29 29.73 12.91
CA ILE A 340 -14.37 28.73 12.81
C ILE A 340 -14.76 28.34 14.23
N ASN A 341 -15.99 28.68 14.63
CA ASN A 341 -16.54 28.31 15.94
C ASN A 341 -15.62 28.73 17.12
N GLY A 342 -15.11 29.97 17.08
CA GLY A 342 -14.21 30.51 18.10
C GLY A 342 -12.78 29.99 18.03
N ILE A 343 -12.43 29.16 17.04
CA ILE A 343 -11.07 28.64 16.84
C ILE A 343 -10.38 29.48 15.77
N GLU A 344 -9.28 30.13 16.13
CA GLU A 344 -8.44 30.86 15.19
C GLU A 344 -7.62 29.88 14.33
N ILE A 345 -7.65 30.09 13.02
CA ILE A 345 -6.96 29.26 12.04
C ILE A 345 -6.14 30.15 11.13
N SER A 346 -4.88 29.80 10.92
CA SER A 346 -3.97 30.54 10.02
C SER A 346 -3.73 29.74 8.75
N ALA A 347 -3.90 30.40 7.59
CA ALA A 347 -3.75 29.81 6.26
C ALA A 347 -2.43 30.25 5.60
N TYR A 348 -1.75 29.31 4.95
CA TYR A 348 -0.45 29.50 4.32
C TYR A 348 -0.37 28.79 2.96
N ALA A 349 0.41 29.34 2.03
CA ALA A 349 0.75 28.69 0.76
C ALA A 349 2.17 28.11 0.82
N ASP A 350 2.35 26.89 0.31
CA ASP A 350 3.66 26.26 0.10
C ASP A 350 4.13 26.39 -1.35
N ASN A 351 4.37 27.64 -1.77
CA ASN A 351 4.84 27.95 -3.13
C ASN A 351 6.23 27.39 -3.45
N ALA A 352 7.00 27.05 -2.41
CA ALA A 352 8.36 26.53 -2.54
C ALA A 352 8.42 25.00 -2.40
N HIS A 353 7.29 24.33 -2.18
CA HIS A 353 7.19 22.87 -2.06
C HIS A 353 8.14 22.32 -0.98
N VAL A 354 8.16 22.99 0.18
CA VAL A 354 9.11 22.74 1.26
C VAL A 354 8.89 21.38 1.91
N TYR A 355 7.63 20.97 2.09
CA TYR A 355 7.28 19.73 2.81
C TYR A 355 6.88 18.60 1.89
N SER A 356 6.55 18.87 0.63
CA SER A 356 6.21 17.87 -0.37
C SER A 356 6.48 18.42 -1.75
N GLY A 357 6.98 17.56 -2.66
CA GLY A 357 7.44 17.99 -3.98
C GLY A 357 6.36 18.67 -4.84
N PRO A 358 6.74 19.31 -5.96
CA PRO A 358 5.75 19.80 -6.91
C PRO A 358 4.95 18.61 -7.45
N PHE A 359 3.63 18.68 -7.33
CA PHE A 359 2.72 17.73 -7.96
C PHE A 359 2.07 18.37 -9.16
N TYR A 360 1.75 17.55 -10.16
CA TYR A 360 1.23 18.03 -11.44
C TYR A 360 -0.17 17.47 -11.69
N ALA A 361 -0.99 18.23 -12.41
CA ALA A 361 -2.32 17.79 -12.84
C ALA A 361 -2.24 16.71 -13.93
N GLY A 362 -3.23 15.80 -13.96
CA GLY A 362 -3.25 14.68 -14.90
C GLY A 362 -2.04 13.74 -14.74
N SER A 363 -1.72 12.95 -15.78
CA SER A 363 -0.68 11.88 -15.77
C SER A 363 0.77 12.35 -15.54
N GLY A 364 1.00 13.57 -15.07
CA GLY A 364 2.33 14.11 -14.77
C GLY A 364 3.20 14.45 -15.99
N SER A 365 2.69 14.29 -17.22
CA SER A 365 3.43 14.59 -18.44
C SER A 365 3.51 16.09 -18.74
N ASP A 366 2.55 16.89 -18.25
CA ASP A 366 2.54 18.34 -18.40
C ASP A 366 3.10 19.02 -17.15
N LYS A 367 4.42 19.23 -17.15
CA LYS A 367 5.14 19.89 -16.05
C LYS A 367 4.77 21.37 -15.86
N THR A 368 3.91 21.94 -16.70
CA THR A 368 3.48 23.34 -16.59
C THR A 368 2.31 23.54 -15.63
N LYS A 369 1.60 22.47 -15.25
CA LYS A 369 0.40 22.53 -14.40
C LYS A 369 0.69 22.02 -12.99
N ILE A 370 1.41 22.83 -12.22
CA ILE A 370 1.71 22.54 -10.81
C ILE A 370 0.44 22.74 -9.98
N LYS A 371 0.12 21.77 -9.13
CA LYS A 371 -0.98 21.84 -8.16
C LYS A 371 -0.60 22.74 -6.99
N THR A 372 -1.56 23.53 -6.55
CA THR A 372 -1.47 24.39 -5.36
C THR A 372 -1.34 23.54 -4.09
N GLN A 373 -0.68 24.10 -3.07
CA GLN A 373 -0.57 23.49 -1.75
C GLN A 373 -0.92 24.55 -0.70
N THR A 374 -2.07 24.40 -0.05
CA THR A 374 -2.55 25.33 0.98
C THR A 374 -2.63 24.62 2.33
N TYR A 375 -1.92 25.16 3.31
CA TYR A 375 -1.88 24.66 4.67
C TYR A 375 -2.71 25.53 5.60
N TYR A 376 -3.52 24.89 6.45
CA TYR A 376 -4.27 25.53 7.52
C TYR A 376 -3.79 24.99 8.86
N PHE A 377 -3.40 25.86 9.77
CA PHE A 377 -2.91 25.49 11.11
C PHE A 377 -3.82 26.05 12.19
N TRP A 378 -4.12 25.22 13.18
CA TRP A 378 -4.85 25.65 14.37
C TRP A 378 -4.48 24.83 15.60
N GLU A 379 -4.73 25.41 16.76
CA GLU A 379 -4.61 24.75 18.04
C GLU A 379 -6.00 24.57 18.63
N GLN A 380 -6.27 23.40 19.19
CA GLN A 380 -7.52 23.13 19.88
C GLN A 380 -7.27 22.12 21.01
N ASN A 381 -7.66 22.48 22.23
CA ASN A 381 -7.53 21.63 23.42
C ASN A 381 -6.08 21.17 23.68
N GLY A 382 -5.09 22.03 23.44
CA GLY A 382 -3.67 21.72 23.62
C GLY A 382 -3.09 20.75 22.58
N LEU A 383 -3.81 20.50 21.48
CA LEU A 383 -3.34 19.74 20.33
C LEU A 383 -3.17 20.65 19.13
N TYR A 384 -2.15 20.35 18.32
CA TYR A 384 -1.84 21.04 17.08
C TYR A 384 -2.40 20.26 15.90
N TYR A 385 -3.09 20.98 15.03
CA TYR A 385 -3.68 20.43 13.82
C TYR A 385 -3.14 21.14 12.60
N ALA A 386 -3.00 20.38 11.52
CA ALA A 386 -2.71 20.93 10.21
C ALA A 386 -3.59 20.26 9.16
N ALA A 387 -4.20 21.05 8.28
CA ALA A 387 -4.85 20.54 7.07
C ALA A 387 -4.06 21.01 5.84
N ASN A 388 -3.67 20.08 4.96
CA ASN A 388 -3.03 20.39 3.69
C ASN A 388 -4.00 20.08 2.54
N PHE A 389 -4.31 21.08 1.72
CA PHE A 389 -5.08 20.94 0.49
C PHE A 389 -4.12 20.95 -0.69
N LEU A 390 -3.88 19.78 -1.28
CA LEU A 390 -3.06 19.62 -2.48
C LEU A 390 -3.97 19.56 -3.71
N GLY A 391 -3.88 20.55 -4.60
CA GLY A 391 -4.67 20.64 -5.84
C GLY A 391 -6.16 20.92 -5.65
N MET A 392 -6.61 21.06 -4.41
CA MET A 392 -8.01 21.19 -4.04
C MET A 392 -8.35 22.64 -3.67
N ASP A 393 -8.43 23.52 -4.67
CA ASP A 393 -8.69 24.95 -4.45
C ASP A 393 -10.17 25.29 -4.15
N LYS A 394 -11.07 24.35 -4.44
CA LYS A 394 -12.52 24.50 -4.22
C LYS A 394 -12.92 23.95 -2.85
N ASP A 395 -13.94 24.56 -2.26
CA ASP A 395 -14.59 24.09 -1.03
C ASP A 395 -13.65 23.91 0.17
N GLN A 396 -12.47 24.57 0.17
CA GLN A 396 -11.48 24.44 1.25
C GLN A 396 -12.05 24.82 2.62
N GLU A 397 -12.74 25.95 2.73
CA GLU A 397 -13.31 26.41 4.00
C GLU A 397 -14.44 25.50 4.49
N LEU A 398 -15.23 24.93 3.59
CA LEU A 398 -16.28 23.97 3.92
C LEU A 398 -15.69 22.68 4.49
N ASN A 399 -14.70 22.11 3.80
CA ASN A 399 -13.95 20.95 4.26
C ASN A 399 -13.23 21.22 5.59
N LEU A 400 -12.55 22.36 5.70
CA LEU A 400 -11.86 22.78 6.91
C LEU A 400 -12.84 22.88 8.09
N LYS A 401 -14.03 23.45 7.88
CA LYS A 401 -15.08 23.52 8.91
C LYS A 401 -15.49 22.13 9.38
N ALA A 402 -15.65 21.17 8.46
CA ALA A 402 -15.96 19.79 8.83
C ALA A 402 -14.83 19.16 9.69
N LEU A 403 -13.55 19.36 9.32
CA LEU A 403 -12.41 18.86 10.10
C LEU A 403 -12.31 19.49 11.50
N VAL A 404 -12.55 20.81 11.60
CA VAL A 404 -12.47 21.57 12.85
C VAL A 404 -13.60 21.16 13.80
N LEU A 405 -14.82 20.97 13.28
CA LEU A 405 -15.99 20.60 14.07
C LEU A 405 -16.13 19.10 14.32
N ALA A 406 -15.30 18.26 13.69
CA ALA A 406 -15.34 16.82 13.87
C ALA A 406 -15.17 16.43 15.35
N PRO A 407 -15.99 15.48 15.86
CA PRO A 407 -15.88 15.01 17.23
C PRO A 407 -14.58 14.23 17.45
N VAL A 408 -14.06 14.29 18.68
CA VAL A 408 -12.97 13.42 19.12
C VAL A 408 -13.53 12.03 19.43
N GLN A 409 -12.80 10.99 19.05
CA GLN A 409 -13.15 9.58 19.26
C GLN A 409 -12.32 8.91 20.33
#